data_AF-A0A1I4K260-F1
#
_entry.id   AF-A0A1I4K260-F1
#
_cell.length_a   1.000
_cell.length_b   1.000
_cell.length_c   1.000
_cell.angle_alpha   90.00
_cell.angle_beta   90.00
_cell.angle_gamma   90.00
#
_symmetry.space_group_name_H-M   'P 1'
#
loop_
_entity.id
_entity.type
_entity.pdbx_description
1 polymer ?
#
loop_
_entity_poly.entity_id
_entity_poly.type
_entity_poly.pdbx_seq_one_letter_code
_entity_poly.pdbx_strand_id
1 'polypeptide(L)'
;MTHARSGGFSLLEVLITILLTAVGILGMVAMQGKAIQYTQDSVERTQAAMLANELLEIIRATPSSLLSTDGSPLFDSLPASTSDACLNIENKLMETQVACWATKARTLLPGADSLGENFVSCISNEPGVCDNNGAAVEIRLAWNATGEGCLTAGDVENSLCTFTFRSQI
;
A
#
# COMPACT_ATOMS: atom_id res chain seq x y z
N MET A 1 46.99 33.85 44.45
CA MET A 1 45.69 34.37 43.98
C MET A 1 45.65 34.23 42.47
N THR A 2 45.06 33.14 41.97
CA THR A 2 44.97 32.85 40.54
C THR A 2 43.78 33.61 39.95
N HIS A 3 44.05 34.54 39.03
CA HIS A 3 43.03 35.27 38.29
C HIS A 3 42.23 34.30 37.42
N ALA A 4 40.92 34.18 37.66
CA ALA A 4 40.00 33.57 36.73
C ALA A 4 39.97 34.41 35.44
N ARG A 5 40.38 33.83 34.30
CA ARG A 5 40.22 34.46 32.99
C ARG A 5 38.74 34.42 32.63
N SER A 6 38.07 35.54 32.81
CA SER A 6 36.74 35.79 32.25
C SER A 6 36.87 35.91 30.73
N GLY A 7 36.69 34.80 30.01
CA GLY A 7 36.55 34.82 28.56
C GLY A 7 35.22 35.46 28.20
N GLY A 8 35.24 36.74 27.84
CA GLY A 8 34.06 37.44 27.37
C GLY A 8 33.50 36.79 26.11
N PHE A 9 32.22 36.44 26.14
CA PHE A 9 31.42 35.93 25.03
C PHE A 9 31.60 36.88 23.83
N SER A 10 32.23 36.42 22.75
CA SER A 10 32.34 37.22 21.53
C SER A 10 31.00 37.22 20.81
N LEU A 11 30.48 38.38 20.40
CA LEU A 11 29.24 38.48 19.59
C LEU A 11 29.28 37.59 18.34
N LEU A 12 30.48 37.37 17.80
CA LEU A 12 30.72 36.51 16.64
C LEU A 12 30.54 35.02 16.95
N GLU A 13 30.87 34.58 18.17
CA GLU A 13 30.66 33.20 18.63
C GLU A 13 29.17 32.88 18.74
N VAL A 14 28.37 33.83 19.23
CA VAL A 14 26.91 33.72 19.31
C VAL A 14 26.28 33.68 17.92
N LEU A 15 26.76 34.54 17.01
CA LEU A 15 26.25 34.60 15.65
C LEU A 15 26.50 33.28 14.90
N ILE A 16 27.70 32.71 15.03
CA ILE A 16 28.05 31.43 14.41
C ILE A 16 27.26 30.28 15.03
N THR A 17 27.07 30.25 16.35
CA THR A 17 26.27 29.21 17.00
C THR A 17 24.80 29.27 16.58
N ILE A 18 24.22 30.46 16.44
CA ILE A 18 22.86 30.63 15.90
C ILE A 18 22.80 30.20 14.43
N LEU A 19 23.80 30.55 13.62
CA LEU A 19 23.85 30.14 12.21
C LEU A 19 23.90 28.61 12.06
N LEU A 20 24.79 27.95 12.80
CA LEU A 20 24.95 26.50 12.74
C LEU A 20 23.70 25.77 13.27
N THR A 21 23.10 26.27 14.36
CA THR A 21 21.86 25.68 14.89
C THR A 21 20.68 25.86 13.93
N ALA A 22 20.54 27.03 13.30
CA ALA A 22 19.52 27.27 12.29
C ALA A 22 19.65 26.31 11.10
N VAL A 23 20.86 26.14 10.55
CA VAL A 23 21.11 25.19 9.46
C VAL A 23 20.82 23.75 9.90
N GLY A 24 21.23 23.37 11.11
CA GLY A 24 20.97 22.04 11.67
C GLY A 24 19.47 21.73 11.81
N ILE A 25 18.67 22.69 12.29
CA ILE A 25 17.22 22.53 12.43
C ILE A 25 16.56 22.41 11.05
N LEU A 26 16.94 23.23 10.06
CA LEU A 26 16.40 23.15 8.70
C LEU A 26 16.71 21.78 8.06
N GLY A 27 17.93 21.27 8.25
CA GLY A 27 18.30 19.93 7.78
C GLY A 27 17.45 18.83 8.43
N MET A 28 17.20 18.93 9.73
CA MET A 28 16.36 17.97 10.45
C MET A 28 14.90 18.02 9.97
N VAL A 29 14.32 19.20 9.78
CA VAL A 29 12.94 19.35 9.30
C VAL A 29 12.78 18.77 7.89
N ALA A 30 13.74 19.01 7.00
CA ALA A 30 13.72 18.41 5.67
C ALA A 30 13.72 16.88 5.72
N MET A 31 14.55 16.28 6.58
CA MET A 31 14.59 14.82 6.76
C MET A 31 13.29 14.28 7.39
N GLN A 32 12.73 14.97 8.39
CA GLN A 32 11.46 14.59 9.01
C GLN A 32 10.31 14.59 7.98
N GLY A 33 10.27 15.57 7.08
CA GLY A 33 9.27 15.63 6.02
C GLY A 33 9.31 14.41 5.10
N LYS A 34 10.50 13.98 4.67
CA LYS A 34 10.67 12.77 3.85
C LYS A 34 10.33 11.50 4.63
N ALA A 35 10.71 11.43 5.91
CA ALA A 35 10.41 10.28 6.77
C ALA A 35 8.91 10.02 6.93
N ILE A 36 8.09 11.08 7.03
CA ILE A 36 6.63 10.95 7.09
C ILE A 36 6.08 10.32 5.81
N GLN A 37 6.56 10.77 4.64
CA GLN A 37 6.13 10.20 3.36
C GLN A 37 6.49 8.71 3.25
N TYR A 38 7.70 8.33 3.65
CA TYR A 38 8.11 6.92 3.67
C TYR A 38 7.29 6.07 4.63
N THR A 39 6.88 6.63 5.76
CA THR A 39 6.01 5.94 6.71
C THR A 39 4.63 5.68 6.11
N GLN A 40 4.07 6.65 5.38
CA GLN A 40 2.77 6.49 4.71
C GLN A 40 2.82 5.43 3.60
N ASP A 41 3.80 5.48 2.70
CA ASP A 41 3.97 4.46 1.65
C ASP A 41 4.14 3.05 2.26
N SER A 42 4.90 2.94 3.36
CA SER A 42 5.07 1.67 4.07
C SER A 42 3.76 1.13 4.64
N VAL A 43 2.88 2.02 5.14
CA VAL A 43 1.56 1.64 5.66
C VAL A 43 0.66 1.13 4.52
N GLU A 44 0.61 1.85 3.39
CA GLU A 44 -0.20 1.47 2.22
C GLU A 44 0.25 0.10 1.66
N ARG A 45 1.57 -0.11 1.51
CA ARG A 45 2.13 -1.42 1.11
C ARG A 45 1.80 -2.54 2.08
N THR A 46 1.85 -2.26 3.39
CA THR A 46 1.50 -3.24 4.42
C THR A 46 0.02 -3.61 4.33
N GLN A 47 -0.86 -2.62 4.15
CA GLN A 47 -2.29 -2.85 3.97
C GLN A 47 -2.58 -3.65 2.69
N ALA A 48 -1.92 -3.33 1.57
CA ALA A 48 -2.02 -4.10 0.34
C ALA A 48 -1.58 -5.57 0.55
N ALA A 49 -0.44 -5.79 1.22
CA ALA A 49 0.02 -7.14 1.54
C ALA A 49 -0.98 -7.90 2.43
N MET A 50 -1.56 -7.25 3.43
CA MET A 50 -2.60 -7.85 4.27
C MET A 50 -3.85 -8.23 3.47
N LEU A 51 -4.33 -7.32 2.60
CA LEU A 51 -5.49 -7.55 1.74
C LEU A 51 -5.24 -8.67 0.72
N ALA A 52 -4.04 -8.76 0.16
CA ALA A 52 -3.68 -9.83 -0.77
C ALA A 52 -3.65 -11.19 -0.07
N ASN A 53 -3.10 -11.25 1.15
CA ASN A 53 -3.14 -12.48 1.95
C ASN A 53 -4.57 -12.87 2.32
N GLU A 54 -5.42 -11.92 2.72
CA GLU A 54 -6.84 -12.18 3.02
C GLU A 54 -7.57 -12.77 1.81
N LEU A 55 -7.35 -12.20 0.60
CA LEU A 55 -7.94 -12.73 -0.63
C LEU A 55 -7.40 -14.11 -0.99
N LEU A 56 -6.10 -14.36 -0.80
CA LEU A 56 -5.51 -15.69 -1.00
C LEU A 56 -6.16 -16.74 -0.08
N GLU A 57 -6.43 -16.39 1.17
CA GLU A 57 -7.10 -17.30 2.10
C GLU A 57 -8.56 -17.55 1.71
N ILE A 58 -9.28 -16.55 1.17
CA ILE A 58 -10.61 -16.75 0.57
C ILE A 58 -10.54 -17.76 -0.59
N ILE A 59 -9.55 -17.61 -1.47
CA ILE A 59 -9.30 -18.51 -2.61
C ILE A 59 -8.98 -19.94 -2.13
N ARG A 60 -8.09 -20.09 -1.14
CA ARG A 60 -7.71 -21.39 -0.57
C ARG A 60 -8.83 -22.08 0.17
N ALA A 61 -9.72 -21.32 0.81
CA ALA A 61 -10.89 -21.87 1.48
C ALA A 61 -11.91 -22.45 0.49
N THR A 62 -11.85 -22.06 -0.79
CA THR A 62 -12.88 -22.37 -1.79
C THR A 62 -12.31 -22.81 -3.15
N PRO A 63 -11.49 -23.89 -3.18
CA PRO A 63 -10.85 -24.33 -4.41
C PRO A 63 -11.86 -24.76 -5.49
N SER A 64 -13.05 -25.25 -5.09
CA SER A 64 -14.09 -25.71 -6.01
C SER A 64 -14.77 -24.60 -6.81
N SER A 65 -14.74 -23.35 -6.33
CA SER A 65 -15.35 -22.19 -7.02
C SER A 65 -14.38 -21.41 -7.90
N LEU A 66 -13.09 -21.79 -7.95
CA LEU A 66 -12.12 -21.08 -8.78
C LEU A 66 -12.45 -21.13 -10.28
N LEU A 67 -13.00 -22.27 -10.73
CA LEU A 67 -13.39 -22.50 -12.11
C LEU A 67 -14.92 -22.38 -12.33
N SER A 68 -15.68 -21.97 -11.31
CA SER A 68 -17.13 -21.76 -11.48
C SER A 68 -17.40 -20.43 -12.18
N THR A 69 -18.36 -20.42 -13.09
CA THR A 69 -18.82 -19.18 -13.74
C THR A 69 -19.61 -18.30 -12.79
N ASP A 70 -20.22 -18.90 -11.76
CA ASP A 70 -20.95 -18.20 -10.71
C ASP A 70 -20.16 -18.30 -9.40
N GLY A 71 -19.83 -17.15 -8.80
CA GLY A 71 -19.18 -17.08 -7.49
C GLY A 71 -17.68 -17.40 -7.47
N SER A 72 -16.93 -17.09 -8.53
CA SER A 72 -15.47 -17.17 -8.52
C SER A 72 -14.85 -16.02 -7.70
N PRO A 73 -13.79 -16.28 -6.92
CA PRO A 73 -12.98 -15.23 -6.28
C PRO A 73 -11.98 -14.55 -7.22
N LEU A 74 -11.95 -14.96 -8.50
CA LEU A 74 -11.12 -14.35 -9.54
C LEU A 74 -11.87 -13.17 -10.17
N PHE A 75 -11.12 -12.11 -10.48
CA PHE A 75 -11.66 -10.89 -11.07
C PHE A 75 -10.56 -10.12 -11.82
N ASP A 76 -10.95 -9.45 -12.90
CA ASP A 76 -10.04 -8.61 -13.69
C ASP A 76 -10.13 -7.12 -13.33
N SER A 77 -11.07 -6.77 -12.43
CA SER A 77 -11.28 -5.41 -11.93
C SER A 77 -11.83 -5.46 -10.50
N LEU A 78 -11.62 -4.40 -9.72
CA LEU A 78 -12.11 -4.28 -8.35
C LEU A 78 -13.61 -4.62 -8.24
N PRO A 79 -13.99 -5.69 -7.50
CA PRO A 79 -15.38 -6.11 -7.37
C PRO A 79 -16.27 -5.03 -6.74
N ALA A 80 -17.56 -5.05 -7.06
CA ALA A 80 -18.53 -4.14 -6.46
C ALA A 80 -18.58 -4.29 -4.93
N SER A 81 -18.72 -3.18 -4.22
CA SER A 81 -18.94 -3.18 -2.77
C SER A 81 -20.36 -3.61 -2.43
N THR A 82 -20.55 -4.29 -1.29
CA THR A 82 -21.87 -4.50 -0.68
C THR A 82 -22.10 -3.50 0.45
N SER A 83 -23.31 -2.96 0.55
CA SER A 83 -23.75 -2.09 1.66
C SER A 83 -24.26 -2.87 2.87
N ASP A 84 -24.62 -4.14 2.67
CA ASP A 84 -25.09 -5.01 3.74
C ASP A 84 -23.92 -5.71 4.43
N ALA A 85 -24.03 -5.71 5.75
CA ALA A 85 -22.98 -6.04 6.66
C ALA A 85 -22.19 -7.29 6.24
N CYS A 86 -20.87 -7.13 6.16
CA CYS A 86 -19.87 -8.22 6.15
C CYS A 86 -19.88 -9.08 7.43
N LEU A 87 -21.03 -9.13 8.10
CA LEU A 87 -21.38 -9.80 9.33
C LEU A 87 -22.40 -10.92 9.06
N ASN A 88 -23.07 -10.93 7.91
CA ASN A 88 -24.06 -11.96 7.57
C ASN A 88 -23.50 -12.95 6.54
N ILE A 89 -23.57 -14.23 6.90
CA ILE A 89 -23.15 -15.35 6.07
C ILE A 89 -24.39 -15.85 5.32
N GLU A 90 -24.70 -15.26 4.16
CA GLU A 90 -25.83 -15.66 3.30
C GLU A 90 -25.46 -16.81 2.34
N ASN A 91 -26.46 -17.42 1.68
CA ASN A 91 -26.30 -18.58 0.79
C ASN A 91 -25.38 -18.37 -0.44
N LYS A 92 -24.91 -17.14 -0.71
CA LYS A 92 -23.90 -16.80 -1.73
C LYS A 92 -22.58 -16.37 -1.10
N LEU A 93 -22.06 -17.25 -0.24
CA LEU A 93 -20.90 -17.02 0.62
C LEU A 93 -19.71 -16.36 -0.09
N MET A 94 -19.36 -16.81 -1.29
CA MET A 94 -18.16 -16.36 -1.98
C MET A 94 -18.28 -14.95 -2.57
N GLU A 95 -19.37 -14.69 -3.29
CA GLU A 95 -19.65 -13.38 -3.87
C GLU A 95 -19.72 -12.31 -2.78
N THR A 96 -20.36 -12.63 -1.65
CA THR A 96 -20.41 -11.76 -0.47
C THR A 96 -19.04 -11.54 0.17
N GLN A 97 -18.21 -12.59 0.31
CA GLN A 97 -16.86 -12.48 0.89
C GLN A 97 -15.94 -11.58 0.06
N VAL A 98 -15.95 -11.76 -1.27
CA VAL A 98 -15.15 -10.95 -2.20
C VAL A 98 -15.64 -9.50 -2.24
N ALA A 99 -16.96 -9.28 -2.22
CA ALA A 99 -17.52 -7.93 -2.14
C ALA A 99 -17.16 -7.22 -0.82
N CYS A 100 -17.15 -7.97 0.30
CA CYS A 100 -16.72 -7.47 1.59
C CYS A 100 -15.23 -7.12 1.65
N TRP A 101 -14.40 -7.99 1.09
CA TRP A 101 -12.99 -7.69 0.86
C TRP A 101 -12.84 -6.42 0.01
N ALA A 102 -13.64 -6.26 -1.06
CA ALA A 102 -13.57 -5.08 -1.92
C ALA A 102 -14.03 -3.80 -1.20
N THR A 103 -15.00 -3.87 -0.29
CA THR A 103 -15.36 -2.75 0.59
C THR A 103 -14.18 -2.36 1.49
N LYS A 104 -13.48 -3.34 2.06
CA LYS A 104 -12.27 -3.10 2.87
C LYS A 104 -11.11 -2.56 2.05
N ALA A 105 -10.93 -3.02 0.82
CA ALA A 105 -9.91 -2.51 -0.08
C ALA A 105 -10.14 -1.02 -0.38
N ARG A 106 -11.39 -0.58 -0.56
CA ARG A 106 -11.73 0.84 -0.76
C ARG A 106 -11.45 1.72 0.45
N THR A 107 -11.58 1.19 1.67
CA THR A 107 -11.33 1.97 2.89
C THR A 107 -9.85 2.07 3.24
N LEU A 108 -9.07 1.05 2.89
CA LEU A 108 -7.63 1.00 3.19
C LEU A 108 -6.78 1.61 2.08
N LEU A 109 -7.10 1.37 0.81
CA LEU A 109 -6.27 1.81 -0.31
C LEU A 109 -6.81 3.10 -0.93
N PRO A 110 -6.05 4.22 -0.88
CA PRO A 110 -6.49 5.48 -1.46
C PRO A 110 -6.62 5.38 -2.99
N GLY A 111 -7.76 5.84 -3.51
CA GLY A 111 -8.03 5.83 -4.96
C GLY A 111 -8.43 4.47 -5.53
N ALA A 112 -8.79 3.49 -4.70
CA ALA A 112 -9.18 2.14 -5.15
C ALA A 112 -10.26 2.16 -6.25
N ASP A 113 -11.30 2.99 -6.12
CA ASP A 113 -12.39 3.08 -7.11
C ASP A 113 -11.90 3.60 -8.47
N SER A 114 -11.02 4.61 -8.48
CA SER A 114 -10.44 5.13 -9.74
C SER A 114 -9.42 4.17 -10.37
N LEU A 115 -8.87 3.26 -9.56
CA LEU A 115 -7.83 2.32 -9.98
C LEU A 115 -8.36 0.90 -10.16
N GLY A 116 -9.69 0.72 -10.21
CA GLY A 116 -10.34 -0.59 -10.22
C GLY A 116 -9.78 -1.56 -11.26
N GLU A 117 -9.44 -1.08 -12.46
CA GLU A 117 -8.83 -1.87 -13.55
C GLU A 117 -7.44 -2.44 -13.23
N ASN A 118 -6.77 -1.92 -12.20
CA ASN A 118 -5.46 -2.40 -11.77
C ASN A 118 -5.57 -3.49 -10.69
N PHE A 119 -6.78 -3.72 -10.14
CA PHE A 119 -7.06 -4.79 -9.19
C PHE A 119 -7.37 -6.07 -9.95
N VAL A 120 -6.51 -7.06 -9.83
CA VAL A 120 -6.65 -8.33 -10.55
C VAL A 120 -6.41 -9.50 -9.61
N SER A 121 -7.21 -10.54 -9.74
CA SER A 121 -7.09 -11.82 -9.06
C SER A 121 -7.31 -12.91 -10.11
N CYS A 122 -6.25 -13.62 -10.49
CA CYS A 122 -6.31 -14.55 -11.61
C CYS A 122 -5.42 -15.77 -11.37
N ILE A 123 -5.65 -16.83 -12.15
CA ILE A 123 -4.70 -17.94 -12.25
C ILE A 123 -3.74 -17.63 -13.38
N SER A 124 -2.45 -17.90 -13.14
CA SER A 124 -1.36 -17.50 -14.02
C SER A 124 -0.23 -18.52 -14.06
N ASN A 125 0.24 -18.83 -15.28
CA ASN A 125 1.47 -19.57 -15.51
C ASN A 125 2.73 -18.71 -15.45
N GLU A 126 2.65 -17.45 -15.86
CA GLU A 126 3.77 -16.51 -16.02
C GLU A 126 3.51 -15.19 -15.29
N PRO A 127 4.49 -14.65 -14.53
CA PRO A 127 4.28 -13.41 -13.78
C PRO A 127 3.73 -12.26 -14.64
N GLY A 128 2.65 -11.62 -14.20
CA GLY A 128 2.03 -10.49 -14.89
C GLY A 128 1.08 -10.86 -16.02
N VAL A 129 0.86 -12.15 -16.28
CA VAL A 129 -0.09 -12.65 -17.28
C VAL A 129 -1.28 -13.30 -16.58
N CYS A 130 -2.48 -12.80 -16.84
CA CYS A 130 -3.73 -13.39 -16.36
C CYS A 130 -4.44 -14.14 -17.49
N ASP A 131 -4.04 -15.38 -17.73
CA ASP A 131 -4.61 -16.27 -18.74
C ASP A 131 -5.66 -17.24 -18.16
N ASN A 132 -5.94 -17.14 -16.85
CA ASN A 132 -6.81 -18.07 -16.10
C ASN A 132 -6.40 -19.53 -16.27
N ASN A 133 -5.11 -19.76 -16.50
CA ASN A 133 -4.54 -21.07 -16.75
C ASN A 133 -3.27 -21.21 -15.92
N GLY A 134 -3.03 -22.41 -15.38
CA GLY A 134 -1.85 -22.70 -14.57
C GLY A 134 -2.14 -23.08 -13.13
N ALA A 135 -1.09 -23.03 -12.31
CA ALA A 135 -1.08 -23.54 -10.94
C ALA A 135 -0.76 -22.46 -9.88
N ALA A 136 -0.59 -21.20 -10.29
CA ALA A 136 -0.33 -20.11 -9.38
C ALA A 136 -1.45 -19.08 -9.44
N VAL A 137 -1.87 -18.60 -8.27
CA VAL A 137 -2.77 -17.46 -8.13
C VAL A 137 -1.92 -16.21 -8.08
N GLU A 138 -2.25 -15.24 -8.91
CA GLU A 138 -1.67 -13.90 -8.93
C GLU A 138 -2.72 -12.88 -8.48
N ILE A 139 -2.35 -12.08 -7.48
CA ILE A 139 -3.16 -11.00 -6.91
C ILE A 139 -2.39 -9.70 -7.09
N ARG A 140 -2.98 -8.76 -7.82
CA ARG A 140 -2.46 -7.41 -8.03
C ARG A 140 -3.40 -6.41 -7.40
N LEU A 141 -2.86 -5.53 -6.56
CA LEU A 141 -3.58 -4.43 -5.92
C LEU A 141 -2.90 -3.11 -6.29
N ALA A 142 -3.67 -2.04 -6.31
CA ALA A 142 -3.17 -0.71 -6.66
C ALA A 142 -3.70 0.37 -5.74
N TRP A 143 -2.91 1.42 -5.55
CA TRP A 143 -3.31 2.62 -4.81
C TRP A 143 -2.59 3.85 -5.36
N ASN A 144 -3.12 5.01 -5.02
CA ASN A 144 -2.51 6.28 -5.37
C ASN A 144 -1.55 6.75 -4.26
N ALA A 145 -0.27 6.91 -4.59
CA ALA A 145 0.74 7.39 -3.65
C ALA A 145 0.47 8.84 -3.22
N THR A 146 0.74 9.12 -1.95
CA THR A 146 0.67 10.49 -1.41
C THR A 146 2.04 11.18 -1.52
N GLY A 147 2.25 12.01 -2.54
CA GLY A 147 3.47 12.84 -2.67
C GLY A 147 4.35 12.49 -3.88
N GLU A 148 5.65 12.29 -3.67
CA GLU A 148 6.70 12.23 -4.70
C GLU A 148 6.73 10.91 -5.55
N GLY A 149 5.58 10.27 -5.72
CA GLY A 149 5.43 9.06 -6.52
C GLY A 149 5.75 7.77 -5.75
N CYS A 150 5.57 6.63 -6.43
CA CYS A 150 5.79 5.31 -5.84
C CYS A 150 7.28 4.98 -5.73
N LEU A 151 7.75 4.49 -4.57
CA LEU A 151 9.17 4.17 -4.35
C LEU A 151 9.74 3.08 -5.31
N THR A 152 8.88 2.36 -6.04
CA THR A 152 9.26 1.24 -6.91
C THR A 152 9.04 1.47 -8.40
N ALA A 153 8.59 2.65 -8.83
CA ALA A 153 8.45 2.95 -10.25
C ALA A 153 9.46 4.03 -10.65
N GLY A 154 10.30 3.74 -11.65
CA GLY A 154 11.10 4.76 -12.33
C GLY A 154 10.24 5.79 -13.10
N ASP A 155 8.91 5.67 -13.00
CA ASP A 155 7.93 6.51 -13.69
C ASP A 155 7.38 7.55 -12.72
N VAL A 156 8.10 8.67 -12.62
CA VAL A 156 7.73 9.85 -11.81
C VAL A 156 6.43 10.52 -12.32
N GLU A 157 5.92 10.10 -13.48
CA GLU A 157 4.72 10.68 -14.11
C GLU A 157 3.40 10.10 -13.59
N ASN A 158 3.39 8.91 -13.00
CA ASN A 158 2.17 8.32 -12.45
C ASN A 158 2.35 8.01 -10.97
N SER A 159 1.57 8.67 -10.10
CA SER A 159 1.43 8.36 -8.68
C SER A 159 0.80 6.99 -8.40
N LEU A 160 0.76 6.09 -9.39
CA LEU A 160 0.23 4.75 -9.30
C LEU A 160 1.25 3.82 -8.63
N CYS A 161 0.88 3.30 -7.47
CA CYS A 161 1.58 2.19 -6.85
C CYS A 161 0.85 0.88 -7.11
N THR A 162 1.61 -0.19 -7.37
CA THR A 162 1.07 -1.54 -7.47
C THR A 162 1.82 -2.49 -6.54
N PHE A 163 1.08 -3.47 -6.02
CA PHE A 163 1.59 -4.59 -5.25
C PHE A 163 1.11 -5.87 -5.90
N THR A 164 2.05 -6.75 -6.26
CA THR A 164 1.75 -8.04 -6.88
C THR A 164 2.22 -9.16 -5.96
N PHE A 165 1.33 -10.10 -5.68
CA PHE A 165 1.59 -11.29 -4.90
C PHE A 165 1.24 -12.52 -5.72
N ARG A 166 2.16 -13.50 -5.75
CA ARG A 166 1.98 -14.75 -6.50
C ARG A 166 2.24 -15.93 -5.58
N SER A 167 1.29 -16.86 -5.50
CA SER A 167 1.42 -18.11 -4.74
C SER A 167 0.94 -19.29 -5.55
N GLN A 168 1.65 -20.42 -5.45
CA GLN A 168 1.13 -21.71 -5.91
C GLN A 168 0.05 -22.19 -4.93
N ILE A 169 -1.00 -22.82 -5.45
CA ILE A 169 -2.12 -23.40 -4.69
C ILE A 169 -2.22 -24.91 -4.91
#